data_AF-A0A7X1ID60-F1
#
_entry.id   AF-A0A7X1ID60-F1
#
_cell.length_a   1.000
_cell.length_b   1.000
_cell.length_c   1.000
_cell.angle_alpha   90.00
_cell.angle_beta   90.00
_cell.angle_gamma   90.00
#
_symmetry.space_group_name_H-M   'P 1'
#
loop_
_entity.id
_entity.type
_entity.pdbx_description
1 polymer ?
#
loop_
_entity_poly.entity_id
_entity_poly.type
_entity_poly.pdbx_seq_one_letter_code
_entity_poly.pdbx_strand_id
1 'polypeptide(L)'
;MGSSCGKGLEGRQRVVPATCAASAVRSPGLKSLLVDPAAQLPSYTQGIVSLLGQVVPVYAERADADSHPGDVSNVTSVAPGIEHIVHAAAARGLDTGVLDAALAVARRAIAEGQGRDDFSRLVDTVRVA
;
A
#
# COMPACT_ATOMS: atom_id res chain seq x y z
N MET A 1 18.57 11.00 -46.30
CA MET A 1 17.31 11.64 -46.73
C MET A 1 16.75 12.41 -45.53
N GLY A 2 17.10 13.67 -45.31
CA GLY A 2 16.45 14.83 -45.94
C GLY A 2 15.65 15.63 -44.89
N SER A 3 16.32 16.16 -43.86
CA SER A 3 15.69 16.99 -42.82
C SER A 3 15.65 18.46 -43.28
N SER A 4 14.61 18.84 -44.02
CA SER A 4 14.29 20.25 -44.26
C SER A 4 13.08 20.61 -43.42
N CYS A 5 13.31 21.06 -42.18
CA CYS A 5 12.30 21.77 -41.41
C CYS A 5 12.49 23.25 -41.73
N GLY A 6 11.90 23.68 -42.84
CA GLY A 6 12.00 25.03 -43.36
C GLY A 6 11.52 26.08 -42.36
N LYS A 7 12.33 27.14 -42.20
CA LYS A 7 11.89 28.40 -41.60
C LYS A 7 10.83 29.03 -42.52
N GLY A 8 9.62 29.23 -42.00
CA GLY A 8 8.59 30.03 -42.62
C GLY A 8 7.80 30.74 -41.52
N LEU A 9 8.14 32.01 -41.27
CA LEU A 9 7.29 32.95 -40.57
C LEU A 9 6.47 33.68 -41.65
N GLU A 10 5.16 33.48 -41.70
CA GLU A 10 4.17 34.48 -42.12
C GLU A 10 2.75 33.91 -41.94
N GLY A 11 1.86 34.69 -41.31
CA GLY A 11 0.39 34.71 -41.53
C GLY A 11 -0.46 33.42 -41.62
N ARG A 12 -1.42 33.32 -40.68
CA ARG A 12 -2.69 32.53 -40.72
C ARG A 12 -2.64 31.02 -40.44
N GLN A 13 -3.46 30.65 -39.43
CA GLN A 13 -4.01 29.33 -39.06
C GLN A 13 -3.09 28.11 -39.21
N ARG A 14 -2.45 27.69 -38.11
CA ARG A 14 -1.78 26.38 -38.05
C ARG A 14 -2.82 25.25 -38.04
N VAL A 15 -2.98 24.58 -39.18
CA VAL A 15 -3.39 23.18 -39.18
C VAL A 15 -2.11 22.36 -39.23
N VAL A 16 -1.71 21.79 -38.09
CA VAL A 16 -0.55 20.90 -38.02
C VAL A 16 -0.97 19.54 -38.60
N PRO A 17 -0.26 18.98 -39.60
CA PRO A 17 -0.61 17.69 -40.18
C PRO A 17 -0.40 16.55 -39.15
N ALA A 18 -1.35 15.62 -39.12
CA ALA A 18 -1.47 14.53 -38.15
C ALA A 18 -0.26 13.56 -38.09
N THR A 19 0.63 13.62 -39.08
CA THR A 19 1.83 12.77 -39.17
C THR A 19 2.98 13.21 -38.26
N CYS A 20 2.95 14.41 -37.67
CA CYS A 20 3.95 14.83 -36.68
C CYS A 20 3.71 14.28 -35.26
N ALA A 21 2.54 13.69 -34.96
CA ALA A 21 2.18 13.29 -33.60
C ALA A 21 2.83 11.96 -33.14
N ALA A 22 3.41 11.16 -34.04
CA ALA A 22 3.87 9.81 -33.70
C ALA A 22 5.27 9.74 -33.03
N SER A 23 6.02 10.84 -32.97
CA SER A 23 7.39 10.83 -32.40
C SER A 23 7.53 11.56 -31.06
N ALA A 24 6.41 12.01 -30.46
CA ALA A 24 6.44 12.91 -29.30
C ALA A 24 6.08 12.26 -27.95
N VAL A 25 6.20 10.94 -27.80
CA VAL A 25 6.04 10.27 -26.49
C VAL A 25 7.34 9.59 -26.08
N ARG A 26 8.39 10.39 -25.92
CA ARG A 26 9.52 10.02 -25.06
C ARG A 26 10.05 11.27 -24.38
N SER A 27 9.23 11.83 -23.50
CA SER A 27 9.64 12.86 -22.55
C SER A 27 10.47 12.20 -21.44
N PRO A 28 11.79 12.46 -21.33
CA PRO A 28 12.61 11.92 -20.24
C PRO A 28 12.29 12.54 -18.86
N GLY A 29 11.38 13.53 -18.80
CA GLY A 29 11.05 14.29 -17.60
C GLY A 29 9.93 13.72 -16.70
N LEU A 30 9.37 12.54 -17.00
CA LEU A 30 8.29 11.93 -16.20
C LEU A 30 8.76 10.92 -15.15
N LYS A 31 10.05 10.55 -15.15
CA LYS A 31 10.62 9.64 -14.13
C LYS A 31 10.78 10.30 -12.75
N SER A 32 10.82 11.64 -12.68
CA SER A 32 10.98 12.39 -11.43
C SER A 32 9.69 12.53 -10.61
N LEU A 33 8.53 12.14 -11.17
CA LEU A 33 7.23 12.18 -10.48
C LEU A 33 6.78 10.82 -9.94
N LEU A 34 7.47 9.74 -10.31
CA LEU A 34 7.29 8.45 -9.67
C LEU A 34 8.18 8.44 -8.44
N VAL A 35 7.55 8.37 -7.27
CA VAL A 35 8.21 8.06 -6.01
C VAL A 35 9.12 6.86 -6.26
N ASP A 36 10.44 7.05 -6.13
CA ASP A 36 11.40 5.95 -6.23
C ASP A 36 11.24 5.07 -4.99
N PRO A 37 10.69 3.84 -5.12
CA PRO A 37 10.43 3.00 -3.97
C PRO A 37 11.72 2.63 -3.23
N ALA A 38 12.85 2.50 -3.94
CA ALA A 38 14.14 2.19 -3.31
C ALA A 38 14.64 3.37 -2.45
N ALA A 39 14.43 4.60 -2.92
CA ALA A 39 14.82 5.80 -2.18
C ALA A 39 13.93 6.05 -0.95
N GLN A 40 12.66 5.65 -0.99
CA GLN A 40 11.72 5.84 0.13
C GLN A 40 11.71 4.70 1.15
N LEU A 41 12.14 3.50 0.76
CA LEU A 41 12.10 2.33 1.62
C LEU A 41 12.75 2.56 3.00
N PRO A 42 13.89 3.25 3.14
CA PRO A 42 14.47 3.53 4.45
C PRO A 42 13.53 4.31 5.38
N SER A 43 12.91 5.38 4.88
CA SER A 43 11.99 6.22 5.65
C SER A 43 10.73 5.47 6.06
N TYR A 44 10.14 4.68 5.16
CA TYR A 44 8.99 3.84 5.50
C TYR A 44 9.34 2.77 6.53
N THR A 45 10.48 2.11 6.35
CA THR A 45 10.94 1.06 7.28
C THR A 45 11.19 1.63 8.66
N GLN A 46 11.87 2.78 8.76
CA GLN A 46 12.12 3.44 10.04
C GLN A 46 10.82 3.86 10.74
N GLY A 47 9.85 4.39 9.99
CA GLY A 47 8.53 4.73 10.53
C GLY A 47 7.80 3.50 11.10
N ILE A 48 7.80 2.40 10.36
CA ILE A 48 7.16 1.14 10.77
C ILE A 48 7.86 0.58 12.03
N VAL A 49 9.19 0.50 12.04
CA VAL A 49 9.94 -0.01 13.20
C VAL A 49 9.73 0.85 14.44
N SER A 50 9.72 2.18 14.28
CA SER A 50 9.45 3.11 15.37
C SER A 50 8.04 2.95 15.97
N LEU A 51 7.04 2.74 15.10
CA LEU A 51 5.67 2.46 15.53
C LEU A 51 5.58 1.12 16.28
N LEU A 52 6.19 0.07 15.71
CA LEU A 52 6.19 -1.27 16.32
C LEU A 52 6.87 -1.25 17.69
N GLY A 53 7.97 -0.51 17.86
CA GLY A 53 8.65 -0.35 19.14
C GLY A 53 7.77 0.23 20.26
N GLN A 54 6.73 0.99 19.91
CA GLN A 54 5.78 1.56 20.87
C GLN A 54 4.59 0.64 21.12
N VAL A 55 4.08 -0.04 20.09
CA VAL A 55 2.83 -0.81 20.16
C VAL A 55 3.06 -2.23 20.69
N VAL A 56 4.15 -2.88 20.30
CA VAL A 56 4.41 -4.29 20.66
C VAL A 56 4.47 -4.52 22.18
N PRO A 57 5.12 -3.67 23.01
CA PRO A 57 5.10 -3.85 24.47
C PRO A 57 3.69 -3.84 25.06
N VAL A 58 2.82 -2.94 24.58
CA VAL A 58 1.42 -2.86 25.02
C VAL A 58 0.65 -4.14 24.69
N TYR A 59 0.87 -4.70 23.50
CA TYR A 59 0.25 -5.98 23.12
C TYR A 59 0.81 -7.17 23.91
N ALA A 60 2.11 -7.17 24.22
CA ALA A 60 2.73 -8.20 25.05
C ALA A 60 2.15 -8.19 26.48
N GLU A 61 2.05 -7.02 27.11
CA GLU A 61 1.44 -6.87 28.43
C GLU A 61 -0.02 -7.36 28.45
N ARG A 62 -0.80 -7.01 27.43
CA ARG A 62 -2.19 -7.47 27.27
C ARG A 62 -2.30 -8.97 27.08
N ALA A 63 -1.39 -9.56 26.31
CA ALA A 63 -1.33 -11.01 26.08
C ALA A 63 -0.96 -11.78 27.35
N ASP A 64 0.04 -11.29 28.10
CA ASP A 64 0.44 -11.92 29.38
C ASP A 64 -0.66 -11.82 30.45
N ALA A 65 -1.45 -10.75 30.41
CA ALA A 65 -2.57 -10.53 31.31
C ALA A 65 -3.89 -11.19 30.88
N ASP A 66 -3.95 -11.84 29.70
CA ASP A 66 -5.18 -12.35 29.05
C ASP A 66 -6.31 -11.30 29.05
N SER A 67 -5.97 -10.05 28.71
CA SER A 67 -6.88 -8.90 28.75
C SER A 67 -6.78 -8.10 27.46
N HIS A 68 -7.84 -8.16 26.65
CA HIS A 68 -7.85 -7.65 25.28
C HIS A 68 -8.92 -6.56 25.04
N PRO A 69 -8.80 -5.37 25.66
CA PRO A 69 -9.80 -4.33 25.55
C PRO A 69 -9.90 -3.76 24.13
N GLY A 70 -10.98 -4.07 23.43
CA GLY A 70 -11.23 -3.63 22.04
C GLY A 70 -12.10 -2.37 21.90
N ASP A 71 -12.14 -1.51 22.92
CA ASP A 71 -12.92 -0.26 22.95
C ASP A 71 -12.34 0.84 22.05
N VAL A 72 -11.01 0.90 21.91
CA VAL A 72 -10.33 1.84 21.01
C VAL A 72 -10.28 1.31 19.57
N SER A 73 -9.90 0.04 19.42
CA SER A 73 -9.78 -0.65 18.14
C SER A 73 -9.94 -2.15 18.38
N ASN A 74 -10.63 -2.84 17.47
CA ASN A 74 -10.84 -4.28 17.57
C ASN A 74 -10.67 -4.98 16.23
N VAL A 75 -10.62 -6.30 16.25
CA VAL A 75 -10.37 -7.11 15.05
C VAL A 75 -11.43 -6.84 13.97
N THR A 76 -12.70 -6.69 14.34
CA THR A 76 -13.80 -6.37 13.41
C THR A 76 -13.62 -5.03 12.72
N SER A 77 -13.14 -4.00 13.43
CA SER A 77 -12.94 -2.67 12.82
C SER A 77 -11.72 -2.63 11.90
N VAL A 78 -10.67 -3.39 12.20
CA VAL A 78 -9.41 -3.37 11.44
C VAL A 78 -9.44 -4.30 10.21
N ALA A 79 -10.13 -5.44 10.27
CA ALA A 79 -10.14 -6.42 9.19
C ALA A 79 -10.53 -5.85 7.81
N PRO A 80 -11.56 -4.98 7.68
CA PRO A 80 -11.87 -4.31 6.40
C PRO A 80 -10.73 -3.43 5.86
N GLY A 81 -9.93 -2.84 6.76
CA GLY A 81 -8.74 -2.07 6.38
C GLY A 81 -7.66 -2.94 5.75
N ILE A 82 -7.39 -4.11 6.33
CA ILE A 82 -6.45 -5.09 5.76
C ILE A 82 -6.95 -5.57 4.40
N GLU A 83 -8.24 -5.88 4.27
CA GLU A 83 -8.86 -6.28 3.01
C GLU A 83 -8.73 -5.20 1.93
N HIS A 84 -8.89 -3.92 2.28
CA HIS A 84 -8.66 -2.82 1.35
C HIS A 84 -7.21 -2.76 0.86
N ILE A 85 -6.24 -2.97 1.75
CA ILE A 85 -4.80 -2.99 1.40
C ILE A 85 -4.50 -4.16 0.46
N VAL A 86 -5.01 -5.36 0.76
CA VAL A 86 -4.88 -6.55 -0.11
C VAL A 86 -5.43 -6.25 -1.50
N HIS A 87 -6.66 -5.73 -1.58
CA HIS A 87 -7.28 -5.39 -2.85
C HIS A 87 -6.47 -4.36 -3.64
N ALA A 88 -5.99 -3.31 -2.98
CA ALA A 88 -5.20 -2.26 -3.61
C ALA A 88 -3.82 -2.78 -4.09
N ALA A 89 -3.19 -3.69 -3.34
CA ALA A 89 -1.91 -4.31 -3.70
C ALA A 89 -2.07 -5.26 -4.90
N ALA A 90 -3.08 -6.14 -4.86
CA ALA A 90 -3.38 -7.06 -5.96
C ALA A 90 -3.72 -6.32 -7.26
N ALA A 91 -4.49 -5.23 -7.19
CA ALA A 91 -4.81 -4.39 -8.34
C ALA A 91 -3.56 -3.75 -9.00
N ARG A 92 -2.43 -3.71 -8.30
CA ARG A 92 -1.13 -3.20 -8.78
C ARG A 92 -0.14 -4.32 -9.13
N GLY A 93 -0.57 -5.59 -9.09
CA GLY A 93 0.28 -6.74 -9.37
C GLY A 93 1.35 -7.01 -8.31
N LEU A 94 1.15 -6.53 -7.07
CA LEU A 94 2.03 -6.83 -5.94
C LEU A 94 1.62 -8.18 -5.32
N ASP A 95 2.61 -8.92 -4.80
CA ASP A 95 2.33 -10.12 -4.00
C ASP A 95 1.61 -9.76 -2.71
N THR A 96 0.53 -10.48 -2.42
CA THR A 96 -0.33 -10.27 -1.25
C THR A 96 -0.18 -11.36 -0.20
N GLY A 97 0.63 -12.40 -0.42
CA GLY A 97 0.64 -13.60 0.42
C GLY A 97 0.75 -13.35 1.94
N VAL A 98 1.62 -12.43 2.36
CA VAL A 98 1.75 -12.06 3.79
C VAL A 98 0.50 -11.35 4.31
N LEU A 99 -0.08 -10.45 3.52
CA LEU A 99 -1.29 -9.71 3.89
C LEU A 99 -2.52 -10.64 3.91
N ASP A 100 -2.59 -11.59 2.98
CA ASP A 100 -3.64 -12.61 2.93
C ASP A 100 -3.58 -13.52 4.15
N ALA A 101 -2.38 -13.94 4.58
CA ALA A 101 -2.20 -14.69 5.80
C ALA A 101 -2.66 -13.90 7.04
N ALA A 102 -2.31 -12.62 7.13
CA ALA A 102 -2.74 -11.75 8.22
C ALA A 102 -4.28 -11.57 8.23
N LEU A 103 -4.90 -11.37 7.07
CA LEU A 103 -6.35 -11.26 6.94
C LEU A 103 -7.05 -12.57 7.32
N ALA A 104 -6.47 -13.71 6.98
CA ALA A 104 -7.00 -15.02 7.35
C ALA A 104 -7.00 -15.24 8.87
N VAL A 105 -5.93 -14.81 9.57
CA VAL A 105 -5.87 -14.84 11.04
C VAL A 105 -6.96 -13.96 11.66
N ALA A 106 -7.11 -12.72 11.18
CA ALA A 106 -8.14 -11.82 11.68
C ALA A 106 -9.57 -12.38 11.46
N ARG A 107 -9.84 -12.95 10.28
CA ARG A 107 -11.13 -13.59 9.96
C ARG A 107 -11.39 -14.81 10.85
N ARG A 108 -10.36 -15.60 11.18
CA ARG A 108 -10.47 -16.72 12.11
C ARG A 108 -10.87 -16.24 13.51
N ALA A 109 -10.21 -15.22 14.05
CA ALA A 109 -10.55 -14.65 15.35
C ALA A 109 -12.01 -14.12 15.39
N ILE A 110 -12.45 -13.44 14.33
CA ILE A 110 -13.85 -12.99 14.21
C ILE A 110 -14.82 -14.18 14.24
N ALA A 111 -14.51 -15.25 13.49
CA ALA A 111 -15.34 -16.47 13.46
C ALA A 111 -15.38 -17.20 14.81
N GLU A 112 -14.33 -17.11 15.61
CA GLU A 112 -14.23 -17.64 16.97
C GLU A 112 -14.95 -16.76 18.02
N GLY A 113 -15.61 -15.68 17.60
CA GLY A 113 -16.36 -14.76 18.47
C GLY A 113 -15.49 -13.68 19.14
N GLN A 114 -14.21 -13.60 18.77
CA GLN A 114 -13.22 -12.68 19.36
C GLN A 114 -13.10 -11.38 18.56
N GLY A 115 -14.04 -11.12 17.64
CA GLY A 115 -13.99 -9.96 16.75
C GLY A 115 -14.07 -8.60 17.46
N ARG A 116 -14.56 -8.55 18.71
CA ARG A 116 -14.63 -7.31 19.49
C ARG A 116 -13.42 -7.09 20.40
N ASP A 117 -12.48 -8.02 20.40
CA ASP A 117 -11.27 -7.92 21.18
C ASP A 117 -10.20 -7.12 20.43
N ASP A 118 -9.23 -6.60 21.19
CA ASP A 118 -8.04 -5.95 20.65
C ASP A 118 -7.18 -6.90 19.79
N PHE A 119 -6.31 -6.34 18.96
CA PHE A 119 -5.40 -7.11 18.11
C PHE A 119 -4.43 -8.01 18.90
N SER A 120 -4.16 -7.70 20.17
CA SER A 120 -3.42 -8.59 21.08
C SER A 120 -4.04 -9.99 21.20
N ARG A 121 -5.36 -10.15 21.00
CA ARG A 121 -6.04 -11.46 21.04
C ARG A 121 -5.57 -12.43 19.96
N LEU A 122 -5.03 -11.91 18.85
CA LEU A 122 -4.56 -12.75 17.74
C LEU A 122 -3.38 -13.64 18.12
N VAL A 123 -2.69 -13.37 19.25
CA VAL A 123 -1.65 -14.25 19.79
C VAL A 123 -2.18 -15.66 20.03
N ASP A 124 -3.42 -15.80 20.50
CA ASP A 124 -4.05 -17.09 20.73
C ASP A 124 -4.51 -17.72 19.43
N THR A 125 -5.01 -16.89 18.51
CA THR A 125 -5.45 -17.35 17.20
C THR A 125 -4.31 -17.98 16.41
N VAL A 126 -3.06 -17.50 16.52
CA VAL A 126 -1.89 -18.04 15.78
C VAL A 126 -1.18 -19.20 16.49
N ARG A 127 -1.50 -19.47 17.76
CA ARG A 127 -0.96 -20.65 18.46
C ARG A 127 -1.53 -21.91 17.82
N VAL A 128 -0.64 -22.82 17.46
CA VAL A 128 -1.02 -24.18 17.06
C VAL A 128 -1.11 -25.00 18.33
N ALA A 129 -2.28 -25.59 18.59
CA ALA A 129 -2.50 -26.49 19.72
C ALA A 129 -1.66 -27.78 19.60
#